data_AF-A0A7M5VEZ9-F1
#
_entry.id   AF-A0A7M5VEZ9-F1
#
_cell.length_a   1.000
_cell.length_b   1.000
_cell.length_c   1.000
_cell.angle_alpha   90.00
_cell.angle_beta   90.00
_cell.angle_gamma   90.00
#
_symmetry.space_group_name_H-M   'P 1'
#
loop_
_entity.id
_entity.type
_entity.pdbx_description
1 polymer ?
#
loop_
_entity_poly.entity_id
_entity_poly.type
_entity_poly.pdbx_seq_one_letter_code
_entity_poly.pdbx_strand_id
1 'polypeptide(L)'
;RRPAAGPEPKPPIITEREMSGLQYISGYVIGNILKKTKNCRDYKCPTSQAVISALSKMLTDDIQDQLLIQALTRGGLKAVKLEIQSIFKITEEKYRIETNSCAVRRKI
;
A
#
# COMPACT_ATOMS: atom_id res chain seq x y z
N ARG A 1 16.04 -28.68 23.83
CA ARG A 1 14.76 -29.00 23.17
C ARG A 1 14.11 -27.67 22.77
N ARG A 2 14.17 -27.24 21.50
CA ARG A 2 13.39 -26.07 21.05
C ARG A 2 11.91 -26.47 21.02
N PRO A 3 10.97 -25.61 21.46
CA PRO A 3 9.56 -25.88 21.24
C PRO A 3 9.31 -25.97 19.72
N ALA A 4 8.54 -26.97 19.30
CA ALA A 4 8.12 -27.12 17.91
C ALA A 4 7.38 -25.84 17.51
N ALA A 5 7.81 -25.22 16.41
CA ALA A 5 7.09 -24.11 15.81
C ALA A 5 5.67 -24.60 15.51
N GLY A 6 4.66 -23.96 16.12
CA GLY A 6 3.27 -24.19 15.74
C GLY A 6 3.09 -23.93 14.24
N PRO A 7 2.01 -24.45 13.62
CA PRO A 7 1.80 -24.27 12.19
C PRO A 7 1.85 -22.77 11.87
N GLU A 8 2.77 -22.38 10.99
CA GLU A 8 2.86 -21.00 10.55
C GLU A 8 1.51 -20.57 10.00
N PRO A 9 0.98 -19.41 10.41
CA PRO A 9 -0.32 -18.95 9.95
C PRO A 9 -0.26 -18.81 8.43
N LYS A 10 -1.11 -19.57 7.73
CA LYS A 10 -1.21 -19.54 6.27
C LYS A 10 -1.43 -18.08 5.83
N PRO A 11 -0.62 -17.56 4.90
CA PRO A 11 -0.78 -16.19 4.45
C PRO A 11 -2.21 -15.99 3.93
N PRO A 12 -2.88 -14.91 4.35
CA PRO A 12 -4.24 -14.65 3.96
C PRO A 12 -4.31 -14.47 2.45
N ILE A 13 -5.26 -15.14 1.83
CA ILE A 13 -5.46 -15.07 0.37
C ILE A 13 -6.02 -13.68 0.05
N ILE A 14 -5.34 -12.94 -0.82
CA ILE A 14 -5.80 -11.67 -1.39
C ILE A 14 -6.31 -11.99 -2.79
N THR A 15 -7.60 -11.74 -3.03
CA THR A 15 -8.24 -11.94 -4.33
C THR A 15 -7.80 -10.88 -5.35
N GLU A 16 -8.01 -11.13 -6.64
CA GLU A 16 -7.69 -10.15 -7.69
C GLU A 16 -8.47 -8.83 -7.52
N ARG A 17 -9.75 -8.92 -7.12
CA ARG A 17 -10.57 -7.73 -6.82
C ARG A 17 -9.97 -6.91 -5.67
N GLU A 18 -9.54 -7.57 -4.61
CA GLU A 18 -8.87 -6.91 -3.49
C GLU A 18 -7.51 -6.34 -3.90
N MET A 19 -6.79 -7.03 -4.79
CA MET A 19 -5.55 -6.52 -5.37
C MET A 19 -5.78 -5.22 -6.17
N SER A 20 -6.82 -5.16 -7.01
CA SER A 20 -7.19 -3.93 -7.70
C SER A 20 -7.57 -2.81 -6.72
N GLY A 21 -8.25 -3.16 -5.62
CA GLY A 21 -8.53 -2.24 -4.52
C GLY A 21 -7.25 -1.73 -3.84
N LEU A 22 -6.29 -2.62 -3.59
CA LEU A 22 -4.99 -2.27 -3.01
C LEU A 22 -4.20 -1.35 -3.94
N GLN A 23 -4.17 -1.62 -5.25
CA GLN A 23 -3.54 -0.74 -6.24
C GLN A 23 -4.16 0.67 -6.19
N TYR A 24 -5.49 0.76 -6.16
CA TYR A 24 -6.23 2.03 -6.03
C TYR A 24 -5.84 2.78 -4.76
N ILE A 25 -5.88 2.10 -3.61
CA ILE A 25 -5.54 2.70 -2.30
C ILE A 25 -4.08 3.13 -2.27
N SER A 26 -3.17 2.31 -2.82
CA SER A 26 -1.74 2.61 -2.89
C SER A 26 -1.48 3.93 -3.62
N GLY A 27 -2.08 4.08 -4.80
CA GLY A 27 -2.01 5.31 -5.59
C GLY A 27 -2.53 6.53 -4.84
N TYR A 28 -3.67 6.37 -4.16
CA TYR A 28 -4.25 7.44 -3.34
C TYR A 28 -3.34 7.84 -2.17
N VAL A 29 -2.82 6.88 -1.41
CA VAL A 29 -1.97 7.13 -0.24
C VAL A 29 -0.69 7.85 -0.65
N ILE A 30 0.02 7.34 -1.66
CA ILE A 30 1.28 7.94 -2.13
C ILE A 30 1.02 9.33 -2.69
N GLY A 31 -0.04 9.50 -3.50
CA GLY A 31 -0.43 10.81 -4.02
C GLY A 31 -0.74 11.82 -2.92
N ASN A 32 -1.44 11.40 -1.87
CA ASN A 32 -1.79 12.26 -0.74
C ASN A 32 -0.57 12.65 0.09
N ILE A 33 0.33 11.70 0.39
CA ILE A 33 1.58 11.99 1.11
C ILE A 33 2.44 12.94 0.27
N LEU A 34 2.60 12.67 -1.03
CA LEU A 34 3.36 13.52 -1.94
C LEU A 34 2.81 14.95 -1.97
N LYS A 35 1.48 15.10 -2.07
CA LYS A 35 0.81 16.41 -2.04
C LYS A 35 1.05 17.13 -0.72
N LYS A 36 0.91 16.45 0.41
CA LYS A 36 1.16 17.02 1.75
C LYS A 36 2.60 17.47 1.90
N THR A 37 3.58 16.66 1.48
CA THR A 37 5.00 17.00 1.58
C THR A 37 5.36 18.19 0.69
N LYS A 38 4.80 18.27 -0.52
CA LYS A 38 5.00 19.41 -1.44
C LYS A 38 4.41 20.71 -0.91
N ASN A 39 3.32 20.64 -0.15
CA ASN A 39 2.63 21.80 0.41
C ASN A 39 3.05 22.13 1.85
N CYS A 40 4.04 21.43 2.40
CA CYS A 40 4.55 21.68 3.75
C CYS A 40 5.39 22.97 3.77
N ARG A 41 5.41 23.67 4.92
CA ARG A 41 6.23 24.87 5.13
C ARG A 41 7.71 24.63 4.84
N ASP A 42 8.22 23.46 5.22
CA ASP A 42 9.62 23.07 5.08
C ASP A 42 9.89 22.28 3.80
N TYR A 43 9.09 22.44 2.73
CA TYR A 43 9.23 21.63 1.52
C TYR A 43 10.64 21.65 0.92
N LYS A 44 11.39 22.76 1.09
CA LYS A 44 12.76 22.92 0.59
C LYS A 44 13.82 22.19 1.44
N CYS A 45 13.46 21.70 2.62
CA CYS A 45 14.44 21.02 3.46
C CYS A 45 14.92 19.72 2.79
N PRO A 46 16.18 19.30 3.03
CA PRO A 46 16.74 18.10 2.40
C PRO A 46 15.87 16.85 2.59
N THR A 47 15.31 16.68 3.79
CA THR A 47 14.42 15.56 4.13
C THR A 47 13.15 15.55 3.29
N SER A 48 12.47 16.69 3.16
CA SER A 48 11.25 16.79 2.35
C SER A 48 11.52 16.54 0.87
N GLN A 49 12.63 17.07 0.35
CA GLN A 49 13.05 16.81 -1.05
C GLN A 49 13.38 15.34 -1.29
N ALA A 50 14.06 14.69 -0.35
CA ALA A 50 14.34 13.25 -0.42
C ALA A 50 13.05 12.42 -0.43
N VAL A 51 12.09 12.75 0.44
CA VAL A 51 10.77 12.10 0.48
C VAL A 51 10.01 12.31 -0.84
N ILE A 52 9.96 13.54 -1.35
CA ILE A 52 9.29 13.85 -2.63
C ILE A 52 9.92 13.06 -3.77
N SER A 53 11.25 13.00 -3.83
CA SER A 53 12.00 12.25 -4.85
C SER A 53 11.70 10.76 -4.77
N ALA A 54 11.73 10.18 -3.56
CA ALA A 54 11.42 8.78 -3.34
C ALA A 54 9.97 8.44 -3.77
N LEU A 55 8.98 9.18 -3.26
CA LEU A 55 7.56 8.94 -3.56
C LEU A 55 7.24 9.16 -5.04
N SER A 56 7.87 10.12 -5.70
CA SER A 56 7.66 10.36 -7.14
C SER A 56 8.12 9.17 -7.98
N LYS A 57 9.19 8.48 -7.57
CA LYS A 57 9.70 7.27 -8.24
C LYS A 57 8.81 6.04 -8.05
N MET A 58 7.91 6.06 -7.06
CA MET A 58 6.97 4.97 -6.76
C MET A 58 5.73 4.99 -7.67
N LEU A 59 5.43 6.16 -8.23
CA LEU A 59 4.31 6.36 -9.15
C LEU A 59 4.74 6.03 -10.59
N THR A 60 3.77 5.65 -11.40
CA THR A 60 3.94 5.43 -12.83
C THR A 60 2.77 6.06 -13.58
N ASP A 61 3.03 6.52 -14.80
CA ASP A 61 1.98 6.93 -15.74
C ASP A 61 1.48 5.73 -16.57
N ASP A 62 2.16 4.59 -16.46
CA ASP A 62 1.70 3.33 -17.04
C ASP A 62 0.56 2.72 -16.20
N ILE A 63 -0.64 2.83 -16.74
CA ILE A 63 -1.87 2.36 -16.12
C ILE A 63 -2.32 1.00 -16.67
N GLN A 64 -1.63 0.40 -17.66
CA GLN A 64 -2.14 -0.73 -18.46
C GLN A 64 -2.67 -1.90 -17.62
N ASP A 65 -2.00 -2.23 -16.52
CA ASP A 65 -2.38 -3.36 -15.64
C ASP A 65 -3.18 -2.95 -14.39
N GLN A 66 -3.65 -1.69 -14.32
CA GLN A 66 -4.37 -1.14 -13.17
C GLN A 66 -5.77 -0.67 -13.58
N LEU A 67 -6.58 -1.62 -14.07
CA LEU A 67 -7.91 -1.39 -14.66
C LEU A 67 -8.86 -0.56 -13.77
N LEU A 68 -8.83 -0.77 -12.45
CA LEU A 68 -9.67 0.01 -11.54
C LEU A 68 -9.27 1.50 -11.50
N ILE A 69 -7.96 1.78 -11.57
CA ILE A 69 -7.44 3.15 -11.65
C ILE A 69 -7.82 3.76 -12.99
N GLN A 70 -7.68 3.01 -14.10
CA GLN A 70 -8.09 3.47 -15.42
C GLN A 70 -9.58 3.85 -15.44
N ALA A 71 -10.44 3.00 -14.89
CA ALA A 71 -11.89 3.19 -14.91
C ALA A 71 -12.37 4.35 -14.01
N LEU A 72 -11.66 4.63 -12.91
CA LEU A 72 -12.11 5.58 -11.89
C LEU A 72 -11.32 6.89 -11.84
N THR A 73 -10.26 7.04 -12.63
CA THR A 73 -9.45 8.26 -12.57
C THR A 73 -10.21 9.47 -13.11
N ARG A 74 -10.18 10.56 -12.34
CA ARG A 74 -10.66 11.90 -12.74
C ARG A 74 -9.53 12.92 -12.76
N GLY A 75 -8.31 12.46 -13.06
CA GLY A 75 -7.09 13.28 -13.09
C GLY A 75 -6.35 13.41 -11.75
N GLY A 76 -6.87 12.82 -10.66
CA GLY A 76 -6.25 12.87 -9.33
C GLY A 76 -5.67 11.55 -8.83
N LEU A 77 -5.97 10.43 -9.50
CA LEU A 77 -5.50 9.10 -9.10
C LEU A 77 -4.27 8.72 -9.92
N LYS A 78 -3.22 8.25 -9.23
CA LYS A 78 -1.94 7.85 -9.83
C LYS A 78 -1.80 6.34 -9.77
N ALA A 79 -1.32 5.72 -10.85
CA ALA A 79 -0.90 4.33 -10.81
C ALA A 79 0.42 4.17 -10.03
N VAL A 80 0.60 2.98 -9.47
CA VAL A 80 1.80 2.63 -8.70
C VAL A 80 2.61 1.55 -9.41
N LYS A 81 3.92 1.57 -9.27
CA LYS A 81 4.78 0.52 -9.84
C LYS A 81 4.55 -0.82 -9.16
N LEU A 82 4.86 -1.90 -9.88
CA LEU A 82 4.70 -3.29 -9.42
C LEU A 82 5.42 -3.57 -8.10
N GLU A 83 6.62 -3.01 -7.88
CA GLU A 83 7.35 -3.23 -6.62
C GLU A 83 6.58 -2.66 -5.42
N ILE A 84 5.85 -1.58 -5.63
CA ILE A 84 5.05 -0.90 -4.60
C ILE A 84 3.77 -1.67 -4.31
N GLN A 85 3.15 -2.26 -5.33
CA GLN A 85 2.01 -3.15 -5.14
C GLN A 85 2.38 -4.32 -4.21
N SER A 86 3.58 -4.86 -4.35
CA SER A 86 4.10 -5.92 -3.47
C SER A 86 4.21 -5.45 -2.01
N ILE A 87 4.67 -4.22 -1.76
CA ILE A 87 4.72 -3.66 -0.40
C ILE A 87 3.32 -3.60 0.21
N PHE A 88 2.34 -3.05 -0.51
CA PHE A 88 0.96 -2.96 -0.02
C PHE A 88 0.30 -4.33 0.16
N LYS A 89 0.62 -5.31 -0.69
CA LYS A 89 0.21 -6.71 -0.52
C LYS A 89 0.74 -7.28 0.79
N ILE A 90 2.04 -7.14 1.06
CA ILE A 90 2.67 -7.61 2.31
C ILE A 90 2.08 -6.88 3.52
N THR A 91 1.82 -5.58 3.41
CA THR A 91 1.18 -4.79 4.47
C THR A 91 -0.22 -5.31 4.77
N GLU A 92 -1.03 -5.59 3.75
CA GLU A 92 -2.38 -6.15 3.92
C GLU A 92 -2.33 -7.56 4.53
N GLU A 93 -1.38 -8.39 4.11
CA GLU A 93 -1.19 -9.73 4.68
C GLU A 93 -0.87 -9.65 6.17
N LYS A 94 0.05 -8.78 6.57
CA LYS A 94 0.38 -8.54 7.98
C LYS A 94 -0.81 -7.98 8.75
N TYR A 95 -1.50 -7.00 8.19
CA TYR A 95 -2.68 -6.40 8.79
C TYR A 95 -3.76 -7.45 9.07
N ARG A 96 -4.05 -8.35 8.12
CA ARG A 96 -4.99 -9.46 8.30
C ARG A 96 -4.53 -10.44 9.36
N ILE A 97 -3.24 -10.80 9.41
CA ILE A 97 -2.71 -11.72 10.43
C ILE A 97 -2.91 -11.11 11.83
N GLU A 98 -2.59 -9.84 12.01
CA GLU A 98 -2.70 -9.13 13.30
C GLU A 98 -4.16 -8.88 13.70
N THR A 99 -5.03 -8.53 12.76
CA THR A 99 -6.44 -8.23 13.07
C THR A 99 -7.30 -9.48 13.19
N ASN A 100 -7.05 -10.54 12.43
CA ASN A 100 -7.74 -11.82 12.59
C ASN A 100 -7.37 -12.50 13.92
N SER A 101 -6.12 -12.36 14.38
CA SER A 101 -5.72 -12.81 15.72
C SER A 101 -6.34 -11.94 16.83
N CYS A 102 -6.66 -10.68 16.57
CA CYS A 102 -7.38 -9.79 17.49
C CYS A 102 -8.90 -10.11 17.57
N ALA A 103 -9.54 -10.46 16.45
CA ALA A 103 -10.96 -10.81 16.39
C ALA A 103 -11.30 -12.10 17.17
N VAL A 104 -10.37 -13.05 17.24
CA VAL A 104 -10.53 -14.29 18.03
C VAL A 104 -10.48 -14.03 19.55
N ARG A 105 -9.89 -12.92 20.02
CA ARG A 105 -9.81 -12.58 21.45
C ARG A 105 -11.07 -11.91 22.03
N ARG A 106 -12.09 -11.59 21.21
CA ARG A 106 -13.35 -10.97 21.69
C ARG A 106 -14.48 -11.97 21.95
N LYS A 107 -14.21 -13.27 21.93
CA LYS A 107 -15.15 -14.30 22.42
C LYS A 107 -14.71 -14.76 23.81
N ILE A 108 -15.08 -13.99 24.84
CA ILE A 108 -15.16 -14.45 26.24
C ILE A 108 -16.53 -14.02 26.74
#